data_AF-A0A811QBE2-F1
#
_entry.id   AF-A0A811QBE2-F1
#
_cell.length_a   1.000
_cell.length_b   1.000
_cell.length_c   1.000
_cell.angle_alpha   90.00
_cell.angle_beta   90.00
_cell.angle_gamma   90.00
#
_symmetry.space_group_name_H-M   'P 1'
#
loop_
_entity.id
_entity.type
_entity.pdbx_description
1 polymer ?
#
loop_
_entity_poly.entity_id
_entity_poly.type
_entity_poly.pdbx_seq_one_letter_code
_entity_poly.pdbx_strand_id
1 'polypeptide(L)'
;MLNKAAVIDAGKNQLTGPIPSSFSCLSRVEQLNLAGNCLYGRVPDTLCRLAGQAGHLGNLTLRGNYFTSVGPACTALIKDHVLDVNNNCIPGFANQRRPAECVAFQSQPKKCPEVSTQVSWPAAASTNAAAPVERKARDYYSFLTYASLRE
;
A
#
# COMPACT_ATOMS: atom_id res chain seq x y z
N MET A 1 -16.62 -1.99 -2.48
CA MET A 1 -15.61 -1.01 -2.00
C MET A 1 -15.51 -1.11 -0.48
N LEU A 2 -14.31 -0.97 0.09
CA LEU A 2 -14.07 -1.16 1.54
C LEU A 2 -14.35 0.11 2.35
N ASN A 3 -15.60 0.57 2.37
CA ASN A 3 -16.00 1.83 3.03
C ASN A 3 -16.23 1.70 4.55
N LYS A 4 -16.03 0.52 5.14
CA LYS A 4 -16.15 0.27 6.58
C LYS A 4 -14.84 -0.14 7.25
N ALA A 5 -13.77 -0.36 6.47
CA ALA A 5 -12.50 -0.80 7.00
C ALA A 5 -11.79 0.36 7.71
N ALA A 6 -11.53 0.20 9.01
CA ALA A 6 -10.73 1.14 9.80
C ALA A 6 -9.23 0.83 9.72
N VAL A 7 -8.88 -0.46 9.64
CA VAL A 7 -7.48 -0.90 9.59
C VAL A 7 -7.27 -1.75 8.35
N ILE A 8 -6.26 -1.41 7.58
CA ILE A 8 -5.78 -2.20 6.44
C ILE A 8 -4.28 -2.40 6.63
N ASP A 9 -3.87 -3.64 6.90
CA ASP A 9 -2.46 -4.02 6.93
C ASP A 9 -2.15 -4.98 5.79
N ALA A 10 -1.31 -4.52 4.88
CA ALA A 10 -0.73 -5.31 3.81
C ALA A 10 0.81 -5.19 3.79
N GLY A 11 1.42 -4.92 4.95
CA GLY A 11 2.86 -4.79 5.10
C GLY A 11 3.61 -6.12 4.93
N LYS A 12 4.91 -6.03 4.64
CA LYS A 12 5.85 -7.16 4.48
C LYS A 12 5.38 -8.20 3.45
N ASN A 13 4.84 -7.72 2.33
CA ASN A 13 4.44 -8.55 1.21
C ASN A 13 5.31 -8.25 -0.03
N GLN A 14 4.93 -8.83 -1.16
CA GLN A 14 5.59 -8.60 -2.45
C GLN A 14 4.68 -7.80 -3.40
N LEU A 15 3.82 -6.93 -2.84
CA LEU A 15 2.94 -6.09 -3.66
C LEU A 15 3.76 -5.16 -4.53
N THR A 16 3.36 -4.99 -5.78
CA THR A 16 4.06 -4.17 -6.77
C THR A 16 3.05 -3.31 -7.53
N GLY A 17 3.58 -2.35 -8.29
CA GLY A 17 2.78 -1.36 -9.01
C GLY A 17 2.60 -0.06 -8.24
N PRO A 18 1.91 0.93 -8.84
CA PRO A 18 1.55 2.17 -8.17
C PRO A 18 0.37 1.97 -7.21
N ILE A 19 0.28 2.83 -6.20
CA ILE A 19 -0.93 2.94 -5.39
C ILE A 19 -2.04 3.51 -6.30
N PRO A 20 -3.18 2.81 -6.46
CA PRO A 20 -4.26 3.29 -7.30
C PRO A 20 -4.98 4.48 -6.64
N SER A 21 -5.44 5.43 -7.47
CA SER A 21 -6.16 6.62 -6.99
C SER A 21 -7.45 6.27 -6.23
N SER A 22 -8.05 5.12 -6.51
CA SER A 22 -9.25 4.60 -5.84
C SER A 22 -9.08 4.35 -4.34
N PHE A 23 -7.85 4.33 -3.81
CA PHE A 23 -7.62 4.30 -2.37
C PHE A 23 -8.14 5.54 -1.65
N SER A 24 -8.40 6.64 -2.37
CA SER A 24 -9.10 7.80 -1.83
C SER A 24 -10.54 7.50 -1.39
N CYS A 25 -11.11 6.36 -1.80
CA CYS A 25 -12.45 5.95 -1.41
C CYS A 25 -12.49 5.22 -0.06
N LEU A 26 -11.35 5.02 0.60
CA LEU A 26 -11.24 4.41 1.93
C LEU A 26 -11.63 5.43 3.02
N SER A 27 -12.84 5.99 2.96
CA SER A 27 -13.24 7.15 3.77
C SER A 27 -13.25 6.93 5.29
N ARG A 28 -13.26 5.66 5.74
CA ARG A 28 -13.23 5.27 7.16
C ARG A 28 -11.90 4.70 7.62
N VAL A 29 -10.87 4.67 6.75
CA VAL A 29 -9.58 4.12 7.15
C VAL A 29 -8.90 5.04 8.14
N GLU A 30 -8.42 4.44 9.23
CA GLU A 30 -7.68 5.08 10.31
C GLU A 30 -6.21 4.68 10.28
N GLN A 31 -5.94 3.43 9.87
CA GLN A 31 -4.59 2.89 9.77
C GLN A 31 -4.40 2.17 8.44
N LEU A 32 -3.39 2.58 7.69
CA LEU A 32 -3.00 1.94 6.44
C LEU A 32 -1.50 1.60 6.45
N ASN A 33 -1.19 0.32 6.56
CA ASN A 33 0.17 -0.20 6.52
C ASN A 33 0.45 -0.87 5.17
N LEU A 34 1.32 -0.24 4.37
CA LEU A 34 1.82 -0.80 3.10
C LEU A 34 3.35 -1.00 3.13
N ALA A 35 3.96 -0.96 4.32
CA ALA A 35 5.40 -0.96 4.46
C ALA A 35 6.05 -2.29 4.03
N GLY A 36 7.28 -2.24 3.51
CA GLY A 36 8.04 -3.43 3.14
C GLY A 36 7.43 -4.19 1.97
N ASN A 37 7.10 -3.48 0.90
CA ASN A 37 6.61 -4.02 -0.37
C ASN A 37 7.51 -3.57 -1.54
N CYS A 38 7.10 -3.88 -2.77
CA CYS A 38 7.73 -3.43 -4.00
C CYS A 38 6.89 -2.36 -4.72
N LEU A 39 6.07 -1.59 -4.00
CA LEU A 39 5.24 -0.52 -4.58
C LEU A 39 6.12 0.63 -5.08
N TYR A 40 5.71 1.28 -6.17
CA TYR A 40 6.54 2.30 -6.83
C TYR A 40 5.74 3.41 -7.50
N GLY A 41 6.45 4.40 -8.05
CA GLY A 41 5.85 5.54 -8.73
C GLY A 41 5.47 6.66 -7.76
N ARG A 42 4.46 7.46 -8.11
CA ARG A 42 4.01 8.59 -7.31
C ARG A 42 2.98 8.15 -6.26
N VAL A 43 3.13 8.62 -5.03
CA VAL A 43 2.07 8.48 -4.01
C VAL A 43 0.91 9.43 -4.36
N PRO A 44 -0.32 8.92 -4.56
CA PRO A 44 -1.47 9.77 -4.88
C PRO A 44 -1.76 10.76 -3.74
N ASP A 45 -1.78 12.06 -4.04
CA ASP A 45 -2.08 13.09 -3.04
C ASP A 45 -3.52 12.98 -2.50
N THR A 46 -4.41 12.33 -3.26
CA THR A 46 -5.75 11.96 -2.81
C THR A 46 -5.76 10.97 -1.65
N LEU A 47 -4.77 10.07 -1.55
CA LEU A 47 -4.63 9.16 -0.41
C LEU A 47 -4.26 9.96 0.85
N CYS A 48 -3.28 10.85 0.75
CA CYS A 48 -2.82 11.66 1.89
C CYS A 48 -3.92 12.63 2.39
N ARG A 49 -4.84 13.07 1.52
CA ARG A 49 -5.99 13.87 1.96
C ARG A 49 -6.96 13.13 2.90
N LEU A 50 -6.88 11.80 3.01
CA LEU A 50 -7.63 11.04 4.01
C LEU A 50 -7.14 11.27 5.44
N ALA A 51 -5.93 11.82 5.63
CA ALA A 51 -5.41 12.21 6.94
C ALA A 51 -5.72 13.68 7.29
N GLY A 52 -6.37 14.43 6.38
CA GLY A 52 -6.84 15.79 6.63
C GLY A 52 -8.24 15.82 7.25
N GLN A 53 -8.84 17.01 7.31
CA GLN A 53 -10.17 17.24 7.89
C GLN A 53 -11.31 16.39 7.29
N ALA A 54 -11.11 15.86 6.08
CA ALA A 54 -12.11 15.08 5.35
C ALA A 54 -12.02 13.56 5.59
N GLY A 55 -11.06 13.08 6.38
CA GLY A 55 -10.89 11.66 6.63
C GLY A 55 -10.44 11.35 8.06
N HIS A 56 -10.18 10.07 8.30
CA HIS A 56 -9.91 9.52 9.62
C HIS A 56 -8.49 8.92 9.74
N LEU A 57 -7.68 9.02 8.68
CA LEU A 57 -6.39 8.34 8.59
C LEU A 57 -5.39 9.00 9.55
N GLY A 58 -5.14 8.35 10.68
CA GLY A 58 -4.17 8.82 11.68
C GLY A 58 -2.78 8.24 11.50
N ASN A 59 -2.64 7.12 10.79
CA ASN A 59 -1.35 6.46 10.58
C ASN A 59 -1.24 5.88 9.17
N LEU A 60 -0.27 6.39 8.39
CA LEU A 60 0.06 5.89 7.06
C LEU A 60 1.55 5.55 6.99
N THR A 61 1.88 4.27 6.77
CA THR A 61 3.27 3.89 6.56
C THR A 61 3.48 3.31 5.16
N LEU A 62 4.40 3.94 4.44
CA LEU A 62 4.86 3.55 3.11
C LEU A 62 6.33 3.13 3.13
N ARG A 63 6.91 2.95 4.32
CA ARG A 63 8.32 2.67 4.55
C ARG A 63 8.78 1.45 3.74
N GLY A 64 9.98 1.49 3.18
CA GLY A 64 10.58 0.32 2.57
C GLY A 64 9.90 -0.11 1.26
N ASN A 65 9.51 0.86 0.43
CA ASN A 65 9.01 0.68 -0.93
C ASN A 65 9.97 1.35 -1.93
N TYR A 66 9.52 1.63 -3.15
CA TYR A 66 10.28 2.28 -4.22
C TYR A 66 9.52 3.51 -4.79
N PHE A 67 8.76 4.22 -3.95
CA PHE A 67 8.09 5.45 -4.38
C PHE A 67 9.10 6.52 -4.77
N THR A 68 8.81 7.28 -5.82
CA THR A 68 9.74 8.24 -6.43
C THR A 68 9.34 9.70 -6.24
N SER A 69 8.07 9.95 -5.93
CA SER A 69 7.56 11.32 -5.72
C SER A 69 6.32 11.34 -4.85
N VAL A 70 6.10 12.49 -4.21
CA VAL A 70 4.94 12.81 -3.38
C VAL A 70 4.37 14.17 -3.77
N GLY A 71 3.08 14.40 -3.51
CA GLY A 71 2.46 15.71 -3.67
C GLY A 71 2.52 16.56 -2.40
N PRO A 72 1.97 17.79 -2.45
CA PRO A 72 1.99 18.72 -1.32
C PRO A 72 1.23 18.20 -0.10
N ALA A 73 0.08 17.52 -0.27
CA ALA A 73 -0.65 16.98 0.88
C ALA A 73 0.17 15.90 1.59
N CYS A 74 0.77 14.98 0.84
CA CYS A 74 1.67 13.99 1.41
C CYS A 74 2.91 14.62 2.06
N THR A 75 3.45 15.69 1.46
CA THR A 75 4.61 16.41 2.02
C THR A 75 4.29 17.01 3.39
N ALA A 76 3.08 17.56 3.59
CA ALA A 76 2.63 18.05 4.89
C ALA A 76 2.62 16.90 5.92
N LEU A 77 2.02 15.75 5.58
CA LEU A 77 1.97 14.60 6.50
C LEU A 77 3.34 14.03 6.87
N ILE A 78 4.31 14.08 5.96
CA ILE A 78 5.68 13.65 6.26
C ILE A 78 6.31 14.59 7.29
N LYS A 79 6.08 15.91 7.16
CA LYS A 79 6.56 16.91 8.12
C LYS A 79 5.87 16.78 9.47
N ASP A 80 4.59 16.43 9.48
CA ASP A 80 3.79 16.24 10.69
C ASP A 80 3.98 14.85 11.32
N HIS A 81 4.90 14.03 10.81
CA HIS A 81 5.20 12.67 11.26
C HIS A 81 4.04 11.66 11.19
N VAL A 82 2.98 11.97 10.44
CA VAL A 82 1.84 11.08 10.18
C VAL A 82 2.18 10.03 9.10
N LEU A 83 3.01 10.42 8.14
CA LEU A 83 3.39 9.60 6.98
C LEU A 83 4.88 9.21 7.01
N ASP A 84 5.18 7.92 7.25
CA ASP A 84 6.54 7.38 7.14
C ASP A 84 6.86 6.95 5.68
N VAL A 85 7.79 7.68 5.05
CA VAL A 85 8.34 7.37 3.71
C VAL A 85 9.81 6.97 3.72
N ASN A 86 10.38 6.64 4.88
CA ASN A 86 11.77 6.19 4.97
C ASN A 86 12.00 4.95 4.09
N ASN A 87 13.24 4.77 3.63
CA ASN A 87 13.64 3.65 2.78
C ASN A 87 12.82 3.54 1.48
N ASN A 88 12.59 4.68 0.81
CA ASN A 88 12.00 4.80 -0.53
C ASN A 88 13.01 5.41 -1.52
N CYS A 89 12.54 5.91 -2.67
CA CYS A 89 13.35 6.50 -3.73
C CYS A 89 12.94 7.96 -4.03
N ILE A 90 12.54 8.72 -3.01
CA ILE A 90 11.99 10.08 -3.17
C ILE A 90 13.12 11.11 -3.03
N PRO A 91 13.54 11.80 -4.11
CA PRO A 91 14.61 12.79 -4.02
C PRO A 91 14.26 13.93 -3.05
N GLY A 92 15.26 14.43 -2.33
CA GLY A 92 15.12 15.57 -1.42
C GLY A 92 14.59 15.24 -0.02
N PHE A 93 14.21 14.00 0.26
CA PHE A 93 13.85 13.53 1.61
C PHE A 93 14.99 12.76 2.27
N ALA A 94 15.04 12.77 3.60
CA ALA A 94 16.02 12.01 4.38
C ALA A 94 15.74 10.50 4.35
N ASN A 95 16.75 9.70 4.74
CA ASN A 95 16.65 8.25 4.95
C ASN A 95 16.10 7.45 3.76
N GLN A 96 16.44 7.85 2.54
CA GLN A 96 16.04 7.14 1.32
C GLN A 96 17.02 6.02 0.98
N ARG A 97 16.59 5.09 0.13
CA ARG A 97 17.45 4.04 -0.45
C ARG A 97 18.59 4.68 -1.24
N ARG A 98 19.65 3.92 -1.43
CA ARG A 98 20.80 4.38 -2.23
C ARG A 98 20.35 4.63 -3.68
N PRO A 99 20.85 5.67 -4.36
CA PRO A 99 20.49 5.95 -5.76
C PRO A 99 20.68 4.74 -6.67
N ALA A 100 21.78 3.99 -6.51
CA ALA A 100 22.05 2.78 -7.29
C ALA A 100 20.96 1.71 -7.15
N GLU A 101 20.39 1.54 -5.94
CA GLU A 101 19.32 0.59 -5.69
C GLU A 101 18.01 1.05 -6.35
N CYS A 102 17.69 2.33 -6.24
CA CYS A 102 16.52 2.93 -6.88
C CYS A 102 16.59 2.82 -8.41
N VAL A 103 17.76 3.13 -8.99
CA VAL A 103 18.01 2.99 -10.42
C VAL A 103 17.88 1.52 -10.83
N ALA A 104 18.54 0.60 -10.11
CA ALA A 104 18.46 -0.83 -10.41
C ALA A 104 17.00 -1.34 -10.41
N PHE A 105 16.19 -0.92 -9.44
CA PHE A 105 14.77 -1.28 -9.40
C PHE A 105 13.97 -0.70 -10.59
N GLN A 106 14.21 0.56 -10.94
CA GLN A 106 13.48 1.26 -12.01
C GLN A 106 13.88 0.78 -13.40
N SER A 107 15.13 0.37 -13.59
CA SER A 107 15.63 -0.19 -14.85
C SER A 107 15.03 -1.55 -15.18
N GLN A 108 14.44 -2.25 -14.21
CA GLN A 108 13.80 -3.54 -14.48
C GLN A 108 12.44 -3.35 -15.17
N PRO A 109 12.21 -4.01 -16.33
CA PRO A 109 10.92 -3.98 -17.00
C PRO A 109 9.86 -4.60 -16.10
N LYS A 110 8.84 -3.82 -15.78
CA LYS A 110 7.68 -4.27 -15.00
C LYS A 110 6.80 -5.09 -15.94
N LYS A 111 7.03 -6.39 -15.98
CA LYS A 111 6.24 -7.31 -16.81
C LYS A 111 4.81 -7.34 -16.28
N CYS A 112 3.87 -6.79 -17.04
CA CYS A 112 2.51 -7.31 -16.99
C CYS A 112 2.55 -8.69 -17.66
N PRO A 113 1.94 -9.74 -17.08
CA PRO A 113 1.69 -10.96 -17.83
C PRO A 113 0.99 -10.56 -19.13
N GLU A 114 1.42 -11.11 -20.27
CA GLU A 114 0.67 -10.90 -21.51
C GLU A 114 -0.80 -11.20 -21.23
N VAL A 115 -1.65 -10.25 -21.58
CA VAL A 115 -3.09 -10.51 -21.65
C VAL A 115 -3.25 -11.55 -22.74
N SER A 116 -3.33 -12.83 -22.35
CA SER A 116 -3.95 -13.81 -23.22
C SER A 116 -5.38 -13.31 -23.41
N THR A 117 -5.68 -12.85 -24.61
CA THR A 117 -7.01 -12.39 -25.04
C THR A 117 -8.03 -13.53 -25.10
N GLN A 118 -7.75 -14.67 -24.46
CA GLN A 118 -8.66 -15.80 -24.34
C GLN A 118 -9.10 -15.97 -22.88
N VAL A 119 -9.81 -14.98 -22.36
CA VAL A 119 -10.81 -15.27 -21.32
C VAL A 119 -12.07 -15.70 -22.08
N SER A 120 -12.13 -16.97 -22.48
CA SER A 120 -13.40 -17.59 -22.82
C SER A 120 -14.19 -17.71 -21.52
N TRP A 121 -15.14 -16.79 -21.33
CA TRP A 121 -16.12 -16.90 -20.26
C TRP A 121 -16.90 -18.20 -20.51
N PRO A 122 -16.88 -19.21 -19.61
CA PRO A 122 -17.81 -20.31 -19.76
C PRO A 122 -19.19 -19.73 -19.50
N ALA A 123 -19.98 -19.60 -20.57
CA ALA A 123 -21.41 -19.34 -20.47
C ALA A 123 -21.97 -20.26 -19.38
N ALA A 124 -22.82 -19.69 -18.53
CA ALA A 124 -23.32 -20.29 -17.30
C ALA A 124 -23.59 -21.80 -17.45
N ALA A 125 -22.80 -22.61 -16.75
CA ALA A 125 -23.04 -24.04 -16.61
C ALA A 125 -23.05 -24.40 -15.13
N SER A 126 -24.29 -24.53 -14.63
CA SER A 126 -24.79 -25.45 -13.62
C SER A 126 -23.84 -25.97 -12.52
N THR A 127 -24.20 -25.61 -11.28
CA THR A 127 -24.21 -26.43 -10.06
C THR A 127 -23.29 -27.67 -9.97
N ASN A 128 -22.35 -27.58 -9.03
CA ASN A 128 -21.68 -28.63 -8.23
C ASN A 128 -20.16 -28.71 -8.43
N ALA A 129 -19.43 -27.85 -7.71
CA ALA A 129 -18.02 -28.07 -7.42
C ALA A 129 -17.77 -27.80 -5.93
N ALA A 130 -17.22 -28.79 -5.23
CA ALA A 130 -16.91 -28.74 -3.81
C ALA A 130 -15.88 -27.64 -3.49
N ALA A 131 -16.05 -26.99 -2.34
CA ALA A 131 -15.20 -25.89 -1.88
C ALA A 131 -13.72 -26.33 -1.77
N PRO A 132 -12.76 -25.52 -2.24
CA PRO A 132 -11.35 -25.80 -2.01
C PRO A 132 -10.98 -25.57 -0.54
N VAL A 133 -10.14 -26.48 -0.04
CA VAL A 133 -9.66 -26.58 1.35
C VAL A 133 -9.03 -25.27 1.85
N GLU A 134 -9.47 -24.83 3.04
CA GLU A 134 -8.95 -23.67 3.78
C GLU A 134 -7.41 -23.70 3.88
N ARG A 135 -6.75 -22.64 3.39
CA ARG A 135 -5.36 -22.36 3.75
C ARG A 135 -5.36 -21.65 5.10
N LYS A 136 -4.92 -22.35 6.15
CA LYS A 136 -4.67 -21.78 7.49
C LYS A 136 -3.86 -20.48 7.38
N ALA A 137 -4.41 -19.40 7.91
CA ALA A 137 -3.69 -18.14 8.10
C ALA A 137 -2.51 -18.39 9.04
N ARG A 138 -1.32 -17.90 8.65
CA ARG A 138 -0.12 -17.93 9.51
C ARG A 138 -0.31 -16.97 10.69
N ASP A 139 0.19 -17.40 11.85
CA ASP A 139 -0.07 -16.83 13.16
C ASP A 139 0.28 -15.34 13.29
N TYR A 140 -0.71 -14.60 13.76
CA TYR A 140 -0.81 -13.13 13.85
C TYR A 140 -0.22 -12.59 15.17
N TYR A 141 0.98 -13.03 15.56
CA TYR A 141 1.64 -12.59 16.80
C TYR A 141 2.90 -11.76 16.51
N SER A 142 2.74 -10.52 16.02
CA SER A 142 3.83 -9.53 16.13
C SER A 142 3.37 -8.07 16.24
N PHE A 143 2.08 -7.79 16.44
CA PHE A 143 1.56 -6.41 16.55
C PHE A 143 1.35 -5.90 17.98
N LEU A 144 1.74 -6.67 19.00
CA LEU A 144 1.70 -6.24 20.40
C LEU A 144 2.92 -5.39 20.76
N THR A 145 3.06 -4.17 20.22
CA THR A 145 3.99 -3.18 20.82
C THR A 145 3.58 -1.71 20.74
N TYR A 146 2.42 -1.31 20.22
CA TYR A 146 2.12 0.13 20.08
C TYR A 146 0.82 0.63 20.73
N ALA A 147 0.09 -0.22 21.45
CA ALA A 147 -1.14 0.19 22.14
C ALA A 147 -0.96 0.61 23.61
N SER A 148 0.26 0.67 24.15
CA SER A 148 0.48 0.88 25.60
C SER A 148 1.50 1.97 25.92
N LEU A 149 1.32 3.18 25.39
CA LEU A 149 1.91 4.41 25.93
C LEU A 149 0.95 5.59 25.76
N ARG A 150 -0.17 5.55 26.48
CA ARG A 150 -0.92 6.73 26.94
C ARG A 150 -1.59 6.41 28.27
N GLU A 151 -0.84 6.60 29.35
CA GLU A 151 -1.34 7.10 30.63
C GLU A 151 -0.45 8.29 31.01
#